data_AF-A0A9E5WHL3-F1
#
_entry.id   AF-A0A9E5WHL3-F1
#
_cell.length_a   1.000
_cell.length_b   1.000
_cell.length_c   1.000
_cell.angle_alpha   90.00
_cell.angle_beta   90.00
_cell.angle_gamma   90.00
#
_symmetry.space_group_name_H-M   'P 1'
#
loop_
_entity.id
_entity.type
_entity.pdbx_description
1 polymer ?
#
loop_
_entity_poly.entity_id
_entity_poly.type
_entity_poly.pdbx_seq_one_letter_code
_entity_poly.pdbx_strand_id
1 'polypeptide(L)'
;MLLKKDGKKKFALMIVVALAGVLFFSTLYFNNHQTKQLPAAKDKFAKAVKTKGSQKKPAGSGDGTVKGDIIVMPTIDYKYLKKDKDLKKLMISRKKSLGIKKSLDMIVHSDESFKIGDITVSMRDILEKAFIKEGDVFEEKIEDSGAVLPQKIKAYGIYVVQPGDNIWNIHFNILKEYYEFKGVKVPSKADEPYGQGMSSGVGKILKFSETMVIIYNLIEKKVDTNINLIEPLSKIVVYNMDEVFSLLKEVNYDNIDRIHFDGKTIWIPAKKS
;
A
#
# COMPACT_ATOMS: atom_id res chain seq x y z
N MET A 1 -3.50 -59.20 40.68
CA MET A 1 -2.99 -58.91 39.33
C MET A 1 -2.75 -57.41 39.22
N LEU A 2 -1.54 -56.98 39.58
CA LEU A 2 -1.04 -55.60 39.55
C LEU A 2 -0.31 -55.34 38.22
N LEU A 3 -0.16 -54.06 37.85
CA LEU A 3 0.61 -53.47 36.73
C LEU A 3 -0.16 -53.16 35.43
N LYS A 4 -0.67 -51.93 35.32
CA LYS A 4 -0.70 -51.12 34.08
C LYS A 4 -1.18 -49.68 34.34
N LYS A 5 -0.44 -48.89 35.13
CA LYS A 5 -0.75 -47.45 35.30
C LYS A 5 0.45 -46.51 35.13
N ASP A 6 1.68 -47.01 35.12
CA ASP A 6 2.89 -46.17 35.09
C ASP A 6 3.40 -45.77 33.69
N GLY A 7 2.99 -46.46 32.62
CA GLY A 7 3.48 -46.15 31.27
C GLY A 7 2.96 -44.81 30.71
N LYS A 8 1.70 -44.45 31.00
CA LYS A 8 1.09 -43.22 30.47
C LYS A 8 1.66 -41.94 31.10
N LYS A 9 2.04 -41.99 32.38
CA LYS A 9 2.64 -40.84 33.08
C LYS A 9 4.07 -40.56 32.60
N LYS A 10 4.86 -41.61 32.35
CA LYS A 10 6.23 -41.46 31.81
C LYS A 10 6.23 -40.93 30.37
N PHE A 11 5.27 -41.35 29.54
CA PHE A 11 5.13 -40.86 28.17
C PHE A 11 4.65 -39.39 28.12
N ALA A 12 3.69 -39.01 28.98
CA ALA A 12 3.26 -37.62 29.10
C ALA A 12 4.38 -36.69 29.60
N LEU A 13 5.19 -37.14 30.56
CA LEU A 13 6.34 -36.38 31.06
C LEU A 13 7.42 -36.18 29.98
N MET A 14 7.68 -37.21 29.16
CA MET A 14 8.64 -37.11 28.04
C MET A 14 8.20 -36.10 26.97
N ILE A 15 6.90 -36.03 26.66
CA ILE A 15 6.36 -35.05 25.69
C ILE A 15 6.48 -33.62 26.24
N VAL A 16 6.22 -33.41 27.54
CA VAL A 16 6.34 -32.09 28.16
C VAL A 16 7.79 -31.63 28.21
N VAL A 17 8.75 -32.51 28.49
CA VAL A 17 10.19 -32.18 28.47
C VAL A 17 10.68 -31.89 27.05
N ALA A 18 10.20 -32.64 26.04
CA ALA A 18 10.54 -32.38 24.64
C ALA A 18 9.98 -31.04 24.13
N LEU A 19 8.73 -30.70 24.48
CA LEU A 19 8.12 -29.40 24.12
C LEU A 19 8.79 -28.22 24.83
N ALA A 20 9.16 -28.38 26.10
CA ALA A 20 9.91 -27.36 26.84
C ALA A 20 11.32 -27.14 26.25
N GLY A 21 12.00 -28.22 25.83
CA GLY A 21 13.30 -28.15 25.15
C GLY A 21 13.25 -27.41 23.81
N VAL A 22 12.21 -27.62 23.00
CA VAL A 22 12.01 -26.92 21.72
C VAL A 22 11.67 -25.44 21.92
N LEU A 23 10.89 -25.10 22.96
CA LEU A 23 10.61 -23.70 23.32
C LEU A 23 11.84 -22.98 23.89
N PHE A 24 12.70 -23.68 24.63
CA PHE A 24 13.95 -23.10 25.16
C PHE A 24 15.04 -22.94 24.09
N PHE A 25 15.14 -23.88 23.13
CA PHE A 25 16.04 -23.75 21.99
C PHE A 25 15.58 -22.68 20.99
N SER A 26 14.28 -22.55 20.72
CA SER A 26 13.77 -21.49 19.82
C SER A 26 13.95 -20.08 20.40
N THR A 27 13.83 -19.92 21.72
CA THR A 27 14.10 -18.62 22.38
C THR A 27 15.59 -18.28 22.44
N LEU A 28 16.48 -19.28 22.62
CA LEU A 28 17.93 -19.05 22.55
C LEU A 28 18.45 -18.83 21.12
N TYR A 29 17.89 -19.49 20.11
CA TYR A 29 18.30 -19.30 18.71
C TYR A 29 17.82 -17.95 18.15
N PHE A 30 16.68 -17.42 18.62
CA PHE A 30 16.21 -16.09 18.23
C PHE A 30 16.95 -14.94 18.93
N ASN A 31 17.49 -15.16 20.14
CA ASN A 31 18.15 -14.08 20.89
C ASN A 31 19.62 -13.86 20.48
N ASN A 32 20.26 -14.82 19.81
CA ASN A 32 21.69 -14.77 19.46
C ASN A 32 22.00 -14.24 18.04
N HIS A 33 21.00 -13.78 17.27
CA HIS A 33 21.23 -13.22 15.92
C HIS A 33 21.03 -11.70 15.79
N GLN A 34 20.91 -10.96 16.90
CA GLN A 34 20.93 -9.48 16.89
C GLN A 34 22.15 -8.89 17.59
N THR A 35 23.36 -9.19 17.10
CA THR A 35 24.54 -8.36 17.35
C THR A 35 25.56 -8.53 16.22
N LYS A 36 25.26 -7.94 15.07
CA LYS A 36 26.33 -7.46 14.17
C LYS A 36 26.32 -5.94 14.19
N GLN A 37 27.32 -5.42 14.89
CA GLN A 37 27.64 -4.01 15.07
C GLN A 37 27.92 -3.37 13.70
N LEU A 38 27.24 -2.26 13.40
CA LEU A 38 27.73 -1.25 12.45
C LEU A 38 28.34 -0.10 13.28
N PRO A 39 29.48 0.48 12.85
CA PRO A 39 30.24 1.42 13.65
C PRO A 39 29.54 2.78 13.78
N ALA A 40 29.72 3.40 14.95
CA ALA A 40 29.23 4.72 15.27
C ALA A 40 29.97 5.80 14.45
N ALA A 41 29.26 6.47 13.56
CA ALA A 41 29.70 7.75 13.01
C ALA A 41 29.24 8.87 13.95
N LYS A 42 30.21 9.42 14.69
CA LYS A 42 30.12 10.78 15.25
C LYS A 42 30.11 11.75 14.07
N ASP A 43 29.17 12.68 14.05
CA ASP A 43 29.55 14.07 13.77
C ASP A 43 28.55 15.07 14.35
N LYS A 44 29.16 16.15 14.84
CA LYS A 44 28.56 17.27 15.57
C LYS A 44 28.20 18.39 14.59
N PHE A 45 27.37 19.31 15.10
CA PHE A 45 27.01 20.64 14.59
C PHE A 45 25.89 20.65 13.54
N ALA A 46 24.90 21.55 13.58
CA ALA A 46 24.86 22.87 14.19
C ALA A 46 23.48 23.25 14.73
N LYS A 47 23.50 24.04 15.81
CA LYS A 47 22.35 24.74 16.41
C LYS A 47 21.66 25.64 15.39
N ALA A 48 20.33 25.57 15.33
CA ALA A 48 19.50 26.58 14.70
C ALA A 48 19.71 27.95 15.36
N VAL A 49 20.33 28.87 14.63
CA VAL A 49 20.45 30.28 15.00
C VAL A 49 19.10 30.95 14.73
N LYS A 50 18.47 31.47 15.79
CA LYS A 50 17.40 32.46 15.68
C LYS A 50 18.04 33.81 15.34
N THR A 51 17.83 34.32 14.14
CA THR A 51 18.13 35.71 13.81
C THR A 51 16.83 36.49 13.67
N LYS A 52 16.53 37.29 14.69
CA LYS A 52 15.70 38.49 14.57
C LYS A 52 16.45 39.51 13.70
N GLY A 53 15.79 40.09 12.70
CA GLY A 53 16.21 41.32 12.02
C GLY A 53 14.97 41.92 11.35
N SER A 54 14.38 42.95 11.97
CA SER A 54 14.66 44.36 11.71
C SER A 54 14.30 44.81 10.29
N GLN A 55 13.24 45.63 10.25
CA GLN A 55 12.82 46.42 9.10
C GLN A 55 13.99 47.26 8.58
N LYS A 56 14.26 47.15 7.27
CA LYS A 56 14.86 48.22 6.49
C LYS A 56 14.36 48.13 5.06
N LYS A 57 13.64 49.17 4.62
CA LYS A 57 13.37 49.45 3.20
C LYS A 57 14.71 49.77 2.51
N PRO A 58 14.87 49.36 1.25
CA PRO A 58 15.24 50.36 0.25
C PRO A 58 14.34 50.31 -0.98
N ALA A 59 14.40 51.43 -1.70
CA ALA A 59 13.71 51.76 -2.93
C ALA A 59 14.01 50.77 -4.07
N GLY A 60 13.10 50.73 -5.05
CA GLY A 60 13.08 49.72 -6.09
C GLY A 60 14.07 49.90 -7.23
N SER A 61 14.30 48.80 -7.93
CA SER A 61 14.37 48.70 -9.39
C SER A 61 14.16 47.23 -9.74
N GLY A 62 13.55 46.96 -10.88
CA GLY A 62 12.95 45.67 -11.22
C GLY A 62 13.87 44.46 -11.12
N ASP A 63 13.29 43.36 -10.62
CA ASP A 63 13.58 42.01 -11.08
C ASP A 63 12.33 41.16 -10.79
N GLY A 64 11.94 40.35 -11.75
CA GLY A 64 10.66 39.61 -11.79
C GLY A 64 10.62 38.44 -10.82
N THR A 65 10.87 38.65 -9.53
CA THR A 65 10.77 37.58 -8.54
C THR A 65 9.30 37.32 -8.23
N VAL A 66 8.72 36.33 -8.92
CA VAL A 66 7.45 35.72 -8.52
C VAL A 66 7.68 35.07 -7.16
N LYS A 67 7.21 35.73 -6.08
CA LYS A 67 7.09 35.12 -4.75
C LYS A 67 5.96 34.09 -4.78
N GLY A 68 6.23 32.91 -5.31
CA GLY A 68 5.43 31.73 -5.04
C GLY A 68 5.84 31.16 -3.69
N ASP A 69 4.89 30.98 -2.78
CA ASP A 69 5.12 30.14 -1.60
C ASP A 69 5.48 28.75 -2.10
N ILE A 70 6.73 28.30 -1.87
CA ILE A 70 7.11 26.92 -2.15
C ILE A 70 6.35 26.07 -1.14
N ILE A 71 5.28 25.43 -1.59
CA ILE A 71 4.58 24.41 -0.82
C ILE A 71 5.54 23.22 -0.72
N VAL A 72 6.39 23.22 0.32
CA VAL A 72 7.21 22.04 0.63
C VAL A 72 6.26 20.97 1.13
N MET A 73 5.94 20.03 0.24
CA MET A 73 5.08 18.90 0.58
C MET A 73 5.79 18.03 1.63
N PRO A 74 5.09 17.66 2.72
CA PRO A 74 5.71 16.85 3.77
C PRO A 74 6.12 15.49 3.19
N THR A 75 7.35 15.07 3.48
CA THR A 75 7.81 13.72 3.12
C THR A 75 6.90 12.68 3.79
N ILE A 76 6.24 11.86 2.98
CA ILE A 76 5.31 10.82 3.46
C ILE A 76 6.14 9.63 3.94
N ASP A 77 6.38 9.53 5.25
CA ASP A 77 7.12 8.41 5.85
C ASP A 77 6.16 7.44 6.56
N TYR A 78 6.17 6.20 6.07
CA TYR A 78 5.34 5.09 6.56
C TYR A 78 5.46 4.88 8.07
N LYS A 79 6.66 5.03 8.64
CA LYS A 79 6.94 4.85 10.08
C LYS A 79 6.16 5.83 10.95
N TYR A 80 5.85 7.01 10.42
CA TYR A 80 5.23 8.10 11.17
C TYR A 80 3.75 8.29 10.87
N LEU A 81 3.14 7.53 9.94
CA LEU A 81 1.71 7.64 9.59
C LEU A 81 0.75 7.62 10.79
N LYS A 82 1.09 6.88 11.85
CA LYS A 82 0.29 6.77 13.08
C LYS A 82 0.72 7.72 14.18
N LYS A 83 1.95 8.25 14.12
CA LYS A 83 2.61 9.00 15.21
C LYS A 83 2.58 10.50 14.96
N ASP A 84 2.80 10.91 13.72
CA ASP A 84 2.75 12.31 13.29
C ASP A 84 1.29 12.74 13.10
N LYS A 85 0.90 13.84 13.77
CA LYS A 85 -0.47 14.33 13.77
C LYS A 85 -0.88 14.90 12.41
N ASP A 86 0.02 15.58 11.72
CA ASP A 86 -0.28 16.27 10.47
C ASP A 86 -0.31 15.28 9.33
N LEU A 87 0.65 14.35 9.29
CA LEU A 87 0.64 13.25 8.33
C LEU A 87 -0.61 12.35 8.51
N LYS A 88 -0.98 12.05 9.77
CA LYS A 88 -2.20 11.29 10.05
C LYS A 88 -3.46 12.01 9.55
N LYS A 89 -3.57 13.33 9.79
CA LYS A 89 -4.69 14.14 9.28
C LYS A 89 -4.73 14.16 7.76
N LEU A 90 -3.57 14.33 7.11
CA LEU A 90 -3.45 14.30 5.65
C LEU A 90 -3.98 12.98 5.08
N MET A 91 -3.53 11.84 5.63
CA MET A 91 -3.96 10.51 5.16
C MET A 91 -5.44 10.26 5.43
N ILE A 92 -5.97 10.68 6.58
CA ILE A 92 -7.42 10.59 6.85
C ILE A 92 -8.20 11.41 5.84
N SER A 93 -7.76 12.64 5.53
CA SER A 93 -8.41 13.51 4.56
C SER A 93 -8.44 12.87 3.17
N ARG A 94 -7.29 12.38 2.69
CA ARG A 94 -7.18 11.74 1.37
C ARG A 94 -8.09 10.51 1.27
N LYS A 95 -8.05 9.60 2.25
CA LYS A 95 -8.85 8.38 2.26
C LYS A 95 -10.35 8.63 2.40
N LYS A 96 -10.75 9.65 3.18
CA LYS A 96 -12.16 10.00 3.41
C LYS A 96 -12.90 10.31 2.11
N SER A 97 -12.26 11.03 1.19
CA SER A 97 -12.87 11.38 -0.11
C SER A 97 -13.19 10.15 -0.98
N LEU A 98 -12.50 9.04 -0.72
CA LEU A 98 -12.55 7.80 -1.50
C LEU A 98 -13.37 6.69 -0.81
N GLY A 99 -13.90 6.96 0.39
CA GLY A 99 -14.61 5.93 1.18
C GLY A 99 -13.70 4.86 1.78
N ILE A 100 -12.38 5.07 1.76
CA ILE A 100 -11.38 4.13 2.29
C ILE A 100 -11.06 4.48 3.75
N LYS A 101 -10.80 3.46 4.57
CA LYS A 101 -10.42 3.62 5.97
C LYS A 101 -9.06 2.98 6.23
N LYS A 102 -9.00 1.64 6.20
CA LYS A 102 -7.85 0.85 6.62
C LYS A 102 -7.29 -0.06 5.53
N SER A 103 -8.03 -0.26 4.44
CA SER A 103 -7.64 -1.16 3.35
C SER A 103 -6.42 -0.70 2.55
N LEU A 104 -6.03 0.56 2.67
CA LEU A 104 -4.80 1.12 2.11
C LEU A 104 -4.02 1.83 3.20
N ASP A 105 -2.70 1.87 3.09
CA ASP A 105 -1.81 2.52 4.05
C ASP A 105 -1.65 4.00 3.75
N MET A 106 -1.40 4.34 2.49
CA MET A 106 -1.12 5.70 2.04
C MET A 106 -1.91 6.02 0.77
N ILE A 107 -2.22 7.29 0.59
CA ILE A 107 -2.64 7.84 -0.71
C ILE A 107 -1.56 8.83 -1.11
N VAL A 108 -0.88 8.57 -2.21
CA VAL A 108 0.27 9.33 -2.70
C VAL A 108 -0.04 9.84 -4.11
N HIS A 109 0.35 11.06 -4.42
CA HIS A 109 0.18 11.62 -5.75
C HIS A 109 1.33 11.23 -6.69
N SER A 110 1.12 11.30 -8.01
CA SER A 110 2.13 10.94 -9.02
C SER A 110 3.45 11.71 -8.91
N ASP A 111 3.43 12.92 -8.38
CA ASP A 111 4.57 13.83 -8.19
C ASP A 111 5.22 13.72 -6.79
N GLU A 112 4.66 12.89 -5.91
CA GLU A 112 5.15 12.73 -4.54
C GLU A 112 6.15 11.58 -4.42
N SER A 113 6.99 11.69 -3.39
CA SER A 113 7.83 10.59 -2.91
C SER A 113 7.40 10.18 -1.50
N PHE A 114 7.60 8.90 -1.21
CA PHE A 114 7.30 8.33 0.09
C PHE A 114 8.44 7.43 0.57
N LYS A 115 8.49 7.18 1.87
CA LYS A 115 9.54 6.40 2.52
C LYS A 115 8.96 5.20 3.26
N ILE A 116 9.55 4.03 3.05
CA ILE A 116 9.24 2.78 3.76
C ILE A 116 10.57 2.20 4.27
N GLY A 117 10.71 2.09 5.60
CA GLY A 117 11.99 1.74 6.20
C GLY A 117 13.05 2.79 5.87
N ASP A 118 14.15 2.38 5.26
CA ASP A 118 15.22 3.28 4.80
C ASP A 118 15.13 3.63 3.31
N ILE A 119 14.13 3.08 2.61
CA ILE A 119 13.98 3.21 1.16
C ILE A 119 13.02 4.37 0.87
N THR A 120 13.50 5.36 0.13
CA THR A 120 12.67 6.43 -0.45
C THR A 120 12.37 6.09 -1.89
N VAL A 121 11.09 6.19 -2.27
CA VAL A 121 10.60 5.84 -3.60
C VAL A 121 9.76 7.00 -4.13
N SER A 122 10.04 7.41 -5.35
CA SER A 122 9.26 8.37 -6.13
C SER A 122 8.08 7.65 -6.79
N MET A 123 6.88 8.23 -6.70
CA MET A 123 5.72 7.61 -7.34
C MET A 123 5.89 7.56 -8.86
N ARG A 124 6.46 8.62 -9.44
CA ARG A 124 6.83 8.70 -10.85
C ARG A 124 7.73 7.55 -11.30
N ASP A 125 8.77 7.22 -10.53
CA ASP A 125 9.71 6.14 -10.88
C ASP A 125 9.03 4.77 -10.95
N ILE A 126 8.00 4.55 -10.12
CA ILE A 126 7.20 3.31 -10.15
C ILE A 126 6.36 3.29 -11.43
N LEU A 127 5.72 4.41 -11.77
CA LEU A 127 4.89 4.54 -12.97
C LEU A 127 5.71 4.33 -14.24
N GLU A 128 6.83 5.03 -14.41
CA GLU A 128 7.72 4.87 -15.55
C GLU A 128 8.11 3.39 -15.76
N LYS A 129 8.48 2.70 -14.68
CA LYS A 129 8.83 1.26 -14.74
C LYS A 129 7.64 0.36 -15.05
N ALA A 130 6.44 0.73 -14.65
CA ALA A 130 5.23 -0.03 -14.98
C ALA A 130 4.90 0.11 -16.48
N PHE A 131 4.86 1.34 -17.01
CA PHE A 131 4.57 1.60 -18.42
C PHE A 131 5.61 0.97 -19.37
N ILE A 132 6.90 1.12 -19.06
CA ILE A 132 7.97 0.46 -19.84
C ILE A 132 7.75 -1.06 -19.90
N LYS A 133 7.24 -1.66 -18.82
CA LYS A 133 7.03 -3.10 -18.73
C LYS A 133 5.75 -3.57 -19.43
N GLU A 134 4.70 -2.76 -19.46
CA GLU A 134 3.46 -3.02 -20.19
C GLU A 134 3.60 -2.78 -21.70
N GLY A 135 4.68 -2.09 -22.12
CA GLY A 135 4.88 -1.69 -23.51
C GLY A 135 4.03 -0.47 -23.91
N ASP A 136 3.40 0.17 -22.92
CA ASP A 136 2.60 1.37 -23.08
C ASP A 136 3.48 2.63 -23.00
N VAL A 137 3.07 3.70 -23.68
CA VAL A 137 3.78 4.98 -23.67
C VAL A 137 3.36 5.79 -22.45
N PHE A 138 4.30 6.07 -21.56
CA PHE A 138 4.07 7.05 -20.51
C PHE A 138 4.11 8.45 -21.12
N GLU A 139 2.94 9.05 -21.34
CA GLU A 139 2.84 10.40 -21.93
C GLU A 139 3.22 11.48 -20.90
N GLU A 140 4.44 11.98 -21.02
CA GLU A 140 4.90 13.16 -20.29
C GLU A 140 4.95 14.36 -21.24
N LYS A 141 4.44 15.52 -20.79
CA LYS A 141 4.63 16.77 -21.53
C LYS A 141 5.89 17.44 -20.98
N ILE A 142 6.90 17.57 -21.83
CA ILE A 142 8.11 18.33 -21.51
C ILE A 142 7.77 19.80 -21.74
N GLU A 143 7.91 20.64 -20.71
CA GLU A 143 7.81 22.08 -20.89
C GLU A 143 9.08 22.64 -21.53
N ASP A 144 8.98 23.79 -22.18
CA ASP A 144 10.12 24.50 -22.80
C ASP A 144 11.25 24.83 -21.80
N SER A 145 10.97 24.73 -20.50
CA SER A 145 11.92 24.87 -19.39
C SER A 145 12.78 23.62 -19.12
N GLY A 146 12.50 22.49 -19.79
CA GLY A 146 13.11 21.19 -19.50
C GLY A 146 12.56 20.50 -18.24
N ALA A 147 11.62 21.14 -17.53
CA ALA A 147 10.88 20.50 -16.46
C ALA A 147 9.86 19.52 -17.06
N VAL A 148 9.88 18.29 -16.55
CA VAL A 148 8.92 17.27 -16.97
C VAL A 148 7.86 17.17 -15.88
N LEU A 149 6.67 17.70 -16.15
CA LEU A 149 5.54 17.61 -15.23
C LEU A 149 4.51 16.62 -15.79
N PRO A 150 3.98 15.70 -14.97
CA PRO A 150 2.86 14.87 -15.40
C PRO A 150 1.68 15.78 -15.79
N GLN A 151 1.07 15.56 -16.96
CA GLN A 151 -0.03 16.41 -17.46
C GLN A 151 -1.22 16.51 -16.49
N LYS A 152 -1.38 15.50 -15.61
CA LYS A 152 -2.39 15.47 -14.56
C LYS A 152 -1.83 14.75 -13.33
N ILE A 153 -1.85 15.43 -12.18
CA ILE A 153 -1.52 14.82 -10.89
C ILE A 153 -2.64 13.85 -10.52
N LYS A 154 -2.33 12.54 -10.53
CA LYS A 154 -3.26 11.46 -10.16
C LYS A 154 -2.95 10.95 -8.75
N ALA A 155 -3.97 10.43 -8.06
CA ALA A 155 -3.83 9.82 -6.75
C ALA A 155 -3.68 8.30 -6.84
N TYR A 156 -2.73 7.77 -6.09
CA TYR A 156 -2.40 6.35 -6.03
C TYR A 156 -2.52 5.82 -4.61
N GLY A 157 -3.18 4.69 -4.46
CA GLY A 157 -3.29 3.97 -3.20
C GLY A 157 -2.09 3.05 -3.02
N ILE A 158 -1.42 3.14 -1.87
CA ILE A 158 -0.29 2.28 -1.53
C ILE A 158 -0.69 1.37 -0.38
N TYR A 159 -0.49 0.07 -0.56
CA TYR A 159 -0.58 -0.94 0.47
C TYR A 159 0.78 -1.61 0.66
N VAL A 160 1.28 -1.64 1.89
CA VAL A 160 2.55 -2.28 2.25
C VAL A 160 2.26 -3.71 2.67
N VAL A 161 2.76 -4.68 1.91
CA VAL A 161 2.47 -6.10 2.11
C VAL A 161 2.90 -6.55 3.51
N GLN A 162 1.99 -7.20 4.24
CA GLN A 162 2.22 -7.77 5.57
C GLN A 162 2.31 -9.31 5.51
N PRO A 163 2.90 -9.95 6.54
CA PRO A 163 2.94 -11.40 6.63
C PRO A 163 1.53 -12.01 6.62
N GLY A 164 1.31 -13.01 5.75
CA GLY A 164 0.03 -13.69 5.59
C GLY A 164 -0.94 -13.02 4.61
N ASP A 165 -0.54 -11.90 4.01
CA ASP A 165 -1.33 -11.27 2.96
C ASP A 165 -1.32 -12.08 1.67
N ASN A 166 -2.43 -11.98 0.96
CA ASN A 166 -2.54 -12.35 -0.44
C ASN A 166 -3.29 -11.24 -1.18
N ILE A 167 -3.09 -11.16 -2.49
CA ILE A 167 -3.62 -10.06 -3.28
C ILE A 167 -5.16 -10.00 -3.24
N TRP A 168 -5.82 -11.16 -3.18
CA TRP A 168 -7.28 -11.28 -3.08
C TRP A 168 -7.83 -10.61 -1.82
N ASN A 169 -7.23 -10.87 -0.66
CA ASN A 169 -7.64 -10.28 0.60
C ASN A 169 -7.48 -8.75 0.59
N ILE A 170 -6.40 -8.25 0.00
CA ILE A 170 -6.16 -6.80 -0.12
C ILE A 170 -7.25 -6.18 -0.99
N HIS A 171 -7.51 -6.73 -2.18
CA HIS A 171 -8.57 -6.27 -3.07
C HIS A 171 -9.96 -6.32 -2.42
N PHE A 172 -10.29 -7.43 -1.75
CA PHE A 172 -11.59 -7.62 -1.13
C PHE A 172 -11.85 -6.61 0.00
N ASN A 173 -10.82 -6.26 0.77
CA ASN A 173 -10.94 -5.24 1.82
C ASN A 173 -11.22 -3.85 1.24
N ILE A 174 -10.59 -3.47 0.13
CA ILE A 174 -10.86 -2.19 -0.56
C ILE A 174 -12.31 -2.15 -1.05
N LEU A 175 -12.75 -3.21 -1.73
CA LEU A 175 -14.12 -3.35 -2.23
C LEU A 175 -15.14 -3.24 -1.09
N LYS A 176 -14.91 -3.96 0.01
CA LYS A 176 -15.80 -3.97 1.17
C LYS A 176 -15.91 -2.59 1.81
N GLU A 177 -14.79 -1.90 2.04
CA GLU A 177 -14.80 -0.55 2.63
C GLU A 177 -15.54 0.45 1.73
N TYR A 178 -15.30 0.39 0.42
CA TYR A 178 -15.98 1.26 -0.54
C TYR A 178 -17.50 1.07 -0.52
N TYR A 179 -17.99 -0.17 -0.60
CA TYR A 179 -19.43 -0.43 -0.59
C TYR A 179 -20.06 -0.13 0.79
N GLU A 180 -19.35 -0.40 1.88
CA GLU A 180 -19.80 -0.02 3.22
C GLU A 180 -19.99 1.50 3.33
N PHE A 181 -19.07 2.28 2.75
CA PHE A 181 -19.20 3.74 2.65
C PHE A 181 -20.41 4.18 1.79
N LYS A 182 -20.81 3.38 0.80
CA LYS A 182 -22.04 3.58 0.02
C LYS A 182 -23.32 3.06 0.70
N GLY A 183 -23.22 2.55 1.93
CA GLY A 183 -24.35 1.99 2.67
C GLY A 183 -24.69 0.54 2.30
N VAL A 184 -23.85 -0.12 1.50
CA VAL A 184 -24.03 -1.51 1.08
C VAL A 184 -23.10 -2.42 1.88
N LYS A 185 -23.68 -3.36 2.62
CA LYS A 185 -22.90 -4.31 3.42
C LYS A 185 -22.49 -5.52 2.57
N VAL A 186 -21.20 -5.65 2.28
CA VAL A 186 -20.63 -6.81 1.58
C VAL A 186 -20.44 -7.97 2.58
N PRO A 187 -21.10 -9.13 2.38
CA PRO A 187 -20.87 -10.32 3.21
C PRO A 187 -19.41 -10.79 3.15
N SER A 188 -18.88 -11.34 4.24
CA SER A 188 -17.49 -11.82 4.29
C SER A 188 -17.18 -13.02 3.39
N LYS A 189 -18.21 -13.62 2.76
CA LYS A 189 -18.13 -14.77 1.85
C LYS A 189 -18.62 -14.41 0.45
N ALA A 190 -18.75 -13.12 0.13
CA ALA A 190 -19.36 -12.69 -1.12
C ALA A 190 -18.53 -13.08 -2.36
N ASP A 191 -17.23 -13.31 -2.17
CA ASP A 191 -16.27 -13.81 -3.16
C ASP A 191 -16.32 -15.34 -3.36
N GLU A 192 -16.99 -16.09 -2.47
CA GLU A 192 -17.12 -17.54 -2.60
C GLU A 192 -17.92 -17.89 -3.88
N PRO A 193 -17.50 -18.92 -4.64
CA PRO A 193 -18.23 -19.36 -5.83
C PRO A 193 -19.60 -19.92 -5.45
N TYR A 194 -20.54 -19.84 -6.40
CA TYR A 194 -21.84 -20.49 -6.30
C TYR A 194 -21.72 -22.02 -6.47
N GLY A 195 -22.82 -22.72 -6.17
CA GLY A 195 -22.95 -24.13 -6.49
C GLY A 195 -22.58 -24.40 -7.95
N GLN A 196 -21.93 -25.55 -8.20
CA GLN A 196 -21.34 -25.95 -9.50
C GLN A 196 -20.03 -25.24 -9.90
N GLY A 197 -19.43 -24.43 -9.01
CA GLY A 197 -18.12 -23.83 -9.25
C GLY A 197 -18.13 -22.55 -10.08
N MET A 198 -19.31 -21.95 -10.31
CA MET A 198 -19.42 -20.64 -10.96
C MET A 198 -18.91 -19.53 -10.03
N SER A 199 -17.99 -18.70 -10.50
CA SER A 199 -17.50 -17.55 -9.74
C SER A 199 -18.62 -16.55 -9.44
N SER A 200 -18.64 -16.02 -8.21
CA SER A 200 -19.57 -14.95 -7.83
C SER A 200 -19.28 -13.65 -8.58
N GLY A 201 -20.24 -12.72 -8.58
CA GLY A 201 -20.02 -11.38 -9.12
C GLY A 201 -18.83 -10.67 -8.46
N VAL A 202 -18.71 -10.77 -7.14
CA VAL A 202 -17.55 -10.24 -6.40
C VAL A 202 -16.27 -10.93 -6.83
N GLY A 203 -16.26 -12.27 -6.93
CA GLY A 203 -15.09 -13.02 -7.36
C GLY A 203 -14.59 -12.59 -8.75
N LYS A 204 -15.51 -12.30 -9.68
CA LYS A 204 -15.17 -11.76 -11.01
C LYS A 204 -14.55 -10.37 -10.93
N ILE A 205 -15.08 -9.48 -10.09
CA ILE A 205 -14.48 -8.15 -9.87
C ILE A 205 -13.08 -8.27 -9.27
N LEU A 206 -12.90 -9.12 -8.25
CA LEU A 206 -11.60 -9.34 -7.62
C LEU A 206 -10.59 -9.87 -8.64
N LYS A 207 -11.01 -10.84 -9.47
CA LYS A 207 -10.15 -11.37 -10.52
C LYS A 207 -9.77 -10.32 -11.56
N PHE A 208 -10.72 -9.49 -11.98
CA PHE A 208 -10.42 -8.37 -12.88
C PHE A 208 -9.48 -7.34 -12.23
N SER A 209 -9.64 -7.05 -10.93
CA SER A 209 -8.82 -6.07 -10.22
C SER A 209 -7.34 -6.45 -10.11
N GLU A 210 -6.99 -7.72 -10.32
CA GLU A 210 -5.59 -8.16 -10.46
C GLU A 210 -4.89 -7.53 -11.67
N THR A 211 -5.65 -7.06 -12.68
CA THR A 211 -5.12 -6.37 -13.86
C THR A 211 -4.91 -4.87 -13.64
N MET A 212 -5.41 -4.33 -12.53
CA MET A 212 -5.45 -2.89 -12.24
C MET A 212 -4.42 -2.47 -11.18
N VAL A 213 -3.38 -3.28 -10.98
CA VAL A 213 -2.49 -3.14 -9.84
C VAL A 213 -1.03 -3.28 -10.25
N ILE A 214 -0.20 -2.38 -9.74
CA ILE A 214 1.25 -2.44 -9.92
C ILE A 214 1.83 -3.03 -8.64
N ILE A 215 2.59 -4.12 -8.77
CA ILE A 215 3.36 -4.67 -7.65
C ILE A 215 4.79 -4.21 -7.79
N TYR A 216 5.30 -3.53 -6.78
CA TYR A 216 6.64 -2.96 -6.81
C TYR A 216 7.49 -3.55 -5.69
N ASN A 217 8.64 -4.11 -6.06
CA ASN A 217 9.66 -4.56 -5.13
C ASN A 217 10.53 -3.36 -4.73
N LEU A 218 10.46 -2.97 -3.46
CA LEU A 218 11.20 -1.85 -2.87
C LEU A 218 12.71 -2.11 -2.86
N ILE A 219 13.14 -3.37 -2.65
CA ILE A 219 14.55 -3.76 -2.56
C ILE A 219 15.18 -3.74 -3.95
N GLU A 220 14.55 -4.42 -4.91
CA GLU A 220 15.05 -4.50 -6.28
C GLU A 220 14.76 -3.26 -7.12
N LYS A 221 13.86 -2.39 -6.64
CA LYS A 221 13.37 -1.19 -7.32
C LYS A 221 12.76 -1.49 -8.69
N LYS A 222 11.99 -2.58 -8.80
CA LYS A 222 11.41 -3.09 -10.04
C LYS A 222 9.93 -3.44 -9.87
N VAL A 223 9.18 -3.33 -10.96
CA VAL A 223 7.81 -3.84 -11.05
C VAL A 223 7.83 -5.35 -11.25
N ASP A 224 7.13 -6.06 -10.40
CA ASP A 224 6.93 -7.51 -10.46
C ASP A 224 5.63 -7.83 -11.19
N THR A 225 5.66 -8.87 -12.01
CA THR A 225 4.51 -9.38 -12.77
C THR A 225 3.81 -10.54 -12.07
N ASN A 226 4.48 -11.18 -11.12
CA ASN A 226 3.87 -12.30 -10.41
C ASN A 226 3.05 -11.81 -9.21
N ILE A 227 1.77 -11.58 -9.45
CA ILE A 227 0.81 -11.13 -8.43
C ILE A 227 0.61 -12.12 -7.26
N ASN A 228 0.95 -13.39 -7.46
CA ASN A 228 0.81 -14.41 -6.43
C ASN A 228 2.00 -14.42 -5.46
N LEU A 229 3.10 -13.76 -5.80
CA LEU A 229 4.29 -13.67 -4.98
C LEU A 229 4.43 -12.26 -4.39
N ILE A 230 3.65 -11.97 -3.36
CA ILE A 230 3.78 -10.72 -2.60
C ILE A 230 4.58 -10.97 -1.31
N GLU A 231 5.85 -10.56 -1.33
CA GLU A 231 6.74 -10.73 -0.19
C GLU A 231 6.51 -9.62 0.86
N PRO A 232 6.33 -9.99 2.14
CA PRO A 232 6.08 -9.02 3.20
C PRO A 232 7.22 -8.01 3.35
N LEU A 233 6.85 -6.73 3.51
CA LEU A 233 7.74 -5.59 3.77
C LEU A 233 8.80 -5.30 2.68
N SER A 234 8.97 -6.16 1.68
CA SER A 234 9.80 -5.91 0.50
C SER A 234 8.98 -5.47 -0.71
N LYS A 235 7.68 -5.81 -0.77
CA LYS A 235 6.79 -5.39 -1.86
C LYS A 235 5.67 -4.48 -1.38
N ILE A 236 5.26 -3.59 -2.29
CA ILE A 236 4.05 -2.78 -2.16
C ILE A 236 3.12 -3.06 -3.31
N VAL A 237 1.84 -2.84 -3.05
CA VAL A 237 0.76 -2.94 -4.00
C VAL A 237 0.24 -1.52 -4.26
N VAL A 238 0.26 -1.10 -5.51
CA VAL A 238 -0.05 0.26 -5.94
C VAL A 238 -1.29 0.26 -6.82
N TYR A 239 -2.27 1.07 -6.44
CA TYR A 239 -3.57 1.19 -7.11
C TYR A 239 -3.70 2.56 -7.74
N ASN A 240 -4.07 2.63 -9.02
CA ASN A 240 -4.59 3.87 -9.58
C ASN A 240 -6.00 4.11 -9.04
N MET A 241 -6.16 5.12 -8.18
CA MET A 241 -7.43 5.33 -7.47
C MET A 241 -8.54 5.78 -8.40
N ASP A 242 -8.22 6.57 -9.43
CA ASP A 242 -9.22 7.01 -10.41
C ASP A 242 -9.83 5.82 -11.16
N GLU A 243 -8.97 4.88 -11.60
CA GLU A 243 -9.40 3.68 -12.33
C GLU A 243 -10.21 2.74 -11.42
N VAL A 244 -9.69 2.42 -10.23
CA VAL A 244 -10.36 1.53 -9.27
C VAL A 244 -11.75 2.05 -8.91
N PHE A 245 -11.89 3.34 -8.58
CA PHE A 245 -13.20 3.88 -8.19
C PHE A 245 -14.13 4.15 -9.37
N SER A 246 -13.61 4.39 -10.58
CA SER A 246 -14.46 4.44 -11.77
C SER A 246 -15.18 3.09 -11.95
N LEU A 247 -14.43 1.99 -11.89
CA LEU A 247 -14.99 0.64 -11.96
C LEU A 247 -16.03 0.39 -10.85
N LEU A 248 -15.66 0.64 -9.60
CA LEU A 248 -16.55 0.37 -8.46
C LEU A 248 -17.82 1.25 -8.45
N LYS A 249 -17.79 2.43 -9.08
CA LYS A 249 -18.95 3.32 -9.22
C LYS A 249 -19.94 2.83 -10.28
N GLU A 250 -19.44 2.16 -11.31
CA GLU A 250 -20.25 1.59 -12.38
C GLU A 250 -21.01 0.34 -11.91
N VAL A 251 -20.36 -0.49 -11.10
CA VAL A 251 -20.96 -1.70 -10.54
C VAL A 251 -22.12 -1.34 -9.60
N ASN A 252 -23.33 -1.80 -9.94
CA ASN A 252 -24.43 -1.85 -9.01
C ASN A 252 -24.36 -3.17 -8.22
N TYR A 253 -24.11 -3.07 -6.92
CA TYR A 253 -23.97 -4.24 -6.04
C TYR A 253 -25.22 -5.13 -6.04
N ASP A 254 -26.43 -4.56 -6.17
CA ASP A 254 -27.68 -5.33 -6.19
C ASP A 254 -27.80 -6.25 -7.41
N ASN A 255 -27.00 -6.00 -8.47
CA ASN A 255 -26.98 -6.78 -9.70
C ASN A 255 -25.58 -7.32 -10.01
N ILE A 256 -24.72 -7.46 -8.99
CA ILE A 256 -23.30 -7.82 -9.13
C ILE A 256 -23.11 -9.17 -9.82
N ASP A 257 -24.02 -10.12 -9.64
CA ASP A 257 -23.92 -11.46 -10.23
C ASP A 257 -24.16 -11.51 -11.73
N ARG A 258 -24.69 -10.43 -12.31
CA ARG A 258 -24.86 -10.26 -13.77
C ARG A 258 -23.60 -9.78 -14.46
N ILE A 259 -22.51 -9.57 -13.71
CA ILE A 259 -21.20 -9.24 -14.28
C ILE A 259 -20.67 -10.46 -15.03
N HIS A 260 -20.12 -10.20 -16.21
CA HIS A 260 -19.36 -11.17 -16.98
C HIS A 260 -17.89 -10.76 -17.01
N PHE A 261 -17.01 -11.76 -17.01
CA PHE A 261 -15.57 -11.58 -17.12
C PHE A 261 -15.00 -12.75 -17.90
N ASP A 262 -14.19 -12.48 -18.93
CA ASP A 262 -13.60 -13.48 -19.83
C ASP A 262 -12.12 -13.76 -19.57
N GLY A 263 -11.53 -13.13 -18.55
CA GLY A 263 -10.09 -13.17 -18.30
C GLY A 263 -9.37 -11.87 -18.63
N LYS A 264 -9.99 -10.98 -19.42
CA LYS A 264 -9.40 -9.68 -19.81
C LYS A 264 -10.37 -8.51 -19.67
N THR A 265 -11.62 -8.70 -20.06
CA THR A 265 -12.65 -7.67 -20.11
C THR A 265 -13.74 -7.97 -19.11
N ILE A 266 -14.18 -6.96 -18.38
CA ILE A 266 -15.33 -7.04 -17.47
C ILE A 266 -16.53 -6.31 -18.09
N TRP A 267 -17.67 -6.97 -18.15
CA TRP A 267 -18.92 -6.36 -18.61
C TRP A 267 -19.85 -6.14 -17.43
N ILE A 268 -20.16 -4.87 -17.19
CA ILE A 268 -21.04 -4.43 -16.12
C ILE A 268 -22.42 -4.11 -16.73
N PRO A 269 -23.51 -4.66 -16.19
CA PRO A 269 -24.85 -4.32 -16.65
C PRO A 269 -25.12 -2.82 -16.51
N ALA A 270 -25.75 -2.23 -17.53
CA ALA A 270 -26.18 -0.84 -17.47
C ALA A 270 -27.12 -0.61 -16.28
N LYS A 271 -26.97 0.54 -15.61
CA LYS A 271 -27.93 0.98 -14.59
C LYS A 271 -29.29 1.14 -15.26
N LYS A 272 -30.32 0.46 -14.75
CA LYS A 272 -31.70 0.78 -15.15
C LYS A 272 -31.96 2.24 -14.77
N SER A 273 -32.28 3.06 -15.77
CA SER A 273 -32.74 4.44 -15.64
C SER A 273 -34.07 4.52 -14.91
#